data_AF-A0A7X9LEV2-F1
#
_entry.id   AF-A0A7X9LEV2-F1
#
_cell.length_a   1.000
_cell.length_b   1.000
_cell.length_c   1.000
_cell.angle_alpha   90.00
_cell.angle_beta   90.00
_cell.angle_gamma   90.00
#
_symmetry.space_group_name_H-M   'P 1'
#
loop_
_entity.id
_entity.type
_entity.pdbx_description
1 polymer ?
#
loop_
_entity_poly.entity_id
_entity_poly.type
_entity_poly.pdbx_seq_one_letter_code
_entity_poly.pdbx_strand_id
1 'polypeptide(L)'
;MENRRHKRKGLVRKREIIVLAIFVSSAVLLLAATNSFRVLARTLNLKPVGIALPFVSKEAKQKSRYDSGQKVQISSGKKLADYQNWIGTIKKVKSTETSQRKLAYSYEIKFDNGRTIKHVRESDLAKTKKSTYHQGQVVKLKSSAKENLKGRSLSDYQTSAGRVDQVSYNHSSAAGGYKYDITFDDGGKVTDIQEGDLETIYQVKLKAENSAAQNNDVLRQAFAYAKEHPGTILGLPSGKFKIGSQTPNKDYLTLASNTEIRGDNTTLLVEGAAYWFALATGPKATDGVKNFTMRNLNIKASDLDKGNHFMIMANHGDHWRVLNNSFTMVHKKGSHVFDMGGLQNSTFKGNQFTGYAPELVNAKQIDANTSLHDYYSEAIQLDASSDNGVWDGGLIKAIDPNYSSHNKEKQLSRNIVVTDNSFVPYYDSKGNIKAYSGSVGQHSSDVGPIKIYNNVFSNTLVGRISVNEKDKLWLFKAVHLKLERKGTVYDNDID
;
A
#
# COMPACT_ATOMS: atom_id res chain seq x y z
N MET A 1 89.76 -10.56 -49.71
CA MET A 1 89.05 -9.96 -50.86
C MET A 1 87.88 -9.13 -50.33
N GLU A 2 88.06 -7.81 -50.28
CA GLU A 2 87.06 -6.86 -49.76
C GLU A 2 86.01 -6.50 -50.81
N ASN A 3 84.73 -6.66 -50.46
CA ASN A 3 83.58 -6.31 -51.29
C ASN A 3 83.16 -4.85 -51.06
N ARG A 4 83.38 -3.97 -52.04
CA ARG A 4 82.83 -2.60 -52.06
C ARG A 4 81.42 -2.59 -52.67
N ARG A 5 80.42 -2.22 -51.87
CA ARG A 5 79.02 -1.98 -52.29
C ARG A 5 78.89 -0.68 -53.09
N HIS A 6 78.39 -0.76 -54.33
CA HIS A 6 77.94 0.40 -55.12
C HIS A 6 76.55 0.88 -54.67
N LYS A 7 76.44 2.17 -54.28
CA LYS A 7 75.16 2.89 -54.04
C LYS A 7 74.59 3.41 -55.37
N ARG A 8 73.37 2.98 -55.74
CA ARG A 8 72.57 3.62 -56.80
C ARG A 8 72.02 4.96 -56.29
N LYS A 9 72.29 6.07 -56.99
CA LYS A 9 71.68 7.39 -56.75
C LYS A 9 70.28 7.40 -57.40
N GLY A 10 69.23 7.58 -56.61
CA GLY A 10 67.87 7.86 -57.11
C GLY A 10 67.76 9.29 -57.64
N LEU A 11 67.00 9.47 -58.73
CA LEU A 11 66.99 10.67 -59.57
C LEU A 11 66.29 11.91 -58.96
N VAL A 12 65.70 11.83 -57.77
CA VAL A 12 65.04 12.97 -57.09
C VAL A 12 65.23 12.85 -55.58
N ARG A 13 65.62 13.94 -54.90
CA ARG A 13 65.83 13.91 -53.44
C ARG A 13 64.47 14.02 -52.74
N LYS A 14 64.25 13.25 -51.66
CA LYS A 14 62.98 13.29 -50.87
C LYS A 14 62.54 14.71 -50.46
N ARG A 15 63.48 15.64 -50.27
CA ARG A 15 63.19 17.06 -49.96
C ARG A 15 62.53 17.81 -51.12
N GLU A 16 62.84 17.48 -52.37
CA GLU A 16 62.25 18.14 -53.55
C GLU A 16 60.80 17.68 -53.77
N ILE A 17 60.47 16.42 -53.47
CA ILE A 17 59.09 15.90 -53.52
C ILE A 17 58.21 16.58 -52.47
N ILE A 18 58.74 16.82 -51.28
CA ILE A 18 58.00 17.51 -50.21
C ILE A 18 57.74 18.97 -50.58
N VAL A 19 58.74 19.68 -51.14
CA VAL A 19 58.56 21.06 -51.59
C VAL A 19 57.55 21.15 -52.73
N LEU A 20 57.61 20.23 -53.70
CA LEU A 20 56.64 20.17 -54.80
C LEU A 20 55.22 19.88 -54.29
N ALA A 21 55.06 18.95 -53.33
CA ALA A 21 53.77 18.64 -52.72
C ALA A 21 53.19 19.82 -51.94
N ILE A 22 54.02 20.57 -51.21
CA ILE A 22 53.60 21.79 -50.51
C ILE A 22 53.18 22.84 -51.54
N PHE A 23 53.96 23.07 -52.58
CA PHE A 23 53.66 24.07 -53.61
C PHE A 23 52.34 23.77 -54.35
N VAL A 24 52.13 22.51 -54.74
CA VAL A 24 50.87 22.07 -55.38
C VAL A 24 49.69 22.20 -54.41
N SER A 25 49.86 21.83 -53.14
CA SER A 25 48.80 21.96 -52.13
C SER A 25 48.43 23.42 -51.86
N SER A 26 49.41 24.31 -51.78
CA SER A 26 49.21 25.76 -51.63
C SER A 26 48.53 26.37 -52.85
N ALA A 27 48.89 25.96 -54.07
CA ALA A 27 48.23 26.42 -55.30
C ALA A 27 46.76 25.96 -55.37
N VAL A 28 46.47 24.71 -54.97
CA VAL A 28 45.09 24.19 -54.89
C VAL A 28 44.27 24.93 -53.84
N LEU A 29 44.86 25.22 -52.67
CA LEU A 29 44.22 26.03 -51.63
C LEU A 29 43.93 27.47 -52.09
N LEU A 30 44.86 28.09 -52.81
CA LEU A 30 44.68 29.45 -53.35
C LEU A 30 43.56 29.49 -54.41
N LEU A 31 43.50 28.50 -55.29
CA LEU A 31 42.44 28.35 -56.29
C LEU A 31 41.07 28.05 -55.67
N ALA A 32 41.05 27.37 -54.52
CA ALA A 32 39.83 27.09 -53.75
C ALA A 32 39.34 28.34 -53.00
N ALA A 33 40.23 29.09 -52.36
CA ALA A 33 39.90 30.31 -51.61
C ALA A 33 39.40 31.45 -52.52
N THR A 34 39.83 31.47 -53.79
CA THR A 34 39.44 32.50 -54.77
C THR A 34 38.26 32.11 -55.67
N ASN A 35 37.63 30.94 -55.47
CA ASN A 35 36.56 30.40 -56.33
C ASN A 35 36.97 30.19 -57.81
N SER A 36 38.28 30.18 -58.10
CA SER A 36 38.84 30.15 -59.46
C SER A 36 38.61 28.81 -60.19
N PHE A 37 38.37 27.72 -59.45
CA PHE A 37 37.99 26.43 -60.05
C PHE A 37 36.67 26.48 -60.83
N ARG A 38 35.75 27.36 -60.43
CA ARG A 38 34.44 27.52 -61.10
C ARG A 38 34.58 28.26 -62.44
N VAL A 39 35.57 29.15 -62.54
CA VAL A 39 35.94 29.84 -63.77
C VAL A 39 36.64 28.86 -64.72
N LEU A 40 37.63 28.11 -64.23
CA LEU A 40 38.38 27.12 -65.02
C LEU A 40 37.49 26.00 -65.60
N ALA A 41 36.49 25.53 -64.83
CA ALA A 41 35.54 24.52 -65.28
C ALA A 41 34.58 25.05 -66.38
N ARG A 42 34.28 26.36 -66.38
CA ARG A 42 33.48 27.01 -67.44
C ARG A 42 34.26 27.23 -68.72
N THR A 43 35.56 27.55 -68.65
CA THR A 43 36.40 27.75 -69.84
C THR A 43 36.78 26.45 -70.55
N LEU A 44 36.76 25.31 -69.85
CA LEU A 44 37.21 24.00 -70.38
C LEU A 44 36.07 23.01 -70.71
N ASN A 45 34.79 23.39 -70.56
CA ASN A 45 33.62 22.53 -70.87
C ASN A 45 33.68 21.11 -70.27
N LEU A 46 34.24 20.97 -69.07
CA LEU A 46 34.32 19.68 -68.38
C LEU A 46 33.02 19.41 -67.63
N LYS A 47 32.42 18.21 -67.81
CA LYS A 47 31.22 17.79 -67.07
C LYS A 47 31.50 17.83 -65.56
N PRO A 48 30.55 18.32 -64.73
CA PRO A 48 30.79 18.48 -63.30
C PRO A 48 30.87 17.11 -62.63
N VAL A 49 32.08 16.70 -62.25
CA VAL A 49 32.30 15.60 -61.31
C VAL A 49 32.07 16.17 -59.92
N GLY A 50 30.98 15.75 -59.26
CA GLY A 50 30.61 16.22 -57.93
C GLY A 50 31.60 15.71 -56.87
N ILE A 51 32.62 16.51 -56.56
CA ILE A 51 33.46 16.30 -55.37
C ILE A 51 32.74 17.00 -54.21
N ALA A 52 32.19 16.22 -53.29
CA ALA A 52 31.59 16.73 -52.06
C ALA A 52 32.70 17.25 -51.12
N LEU A 53 32.89 18.57 -51.09
CA LEU A 53 33.76 19.23 -50.11
C LEU A 53 33.05 19.28 -48.74
N PRO A 54 33.74 19.04 -47.61
CA PRO A 54 33.13 18.94 -46.27
C PRO A 54 32.60 20.24 -45.68
N PHE A 55 32.64 21.36 -46.42
CA PHE A 55 32.38 22.71 -45.89
C PHE A 55 31.18 23.41 -46.54
N VAL A 56 30.23 22.66 -47.09
CA VAL A 56 28.88 23.21 -47.34
C VAL A 56 28.07 22.99 -46.07
N SER A 57 27.70 24.09 -45.43
CA SER A 57 26.86 24.16 -44.24
C SER A 57 25.74 23.13 -44.29
N LYS A 58 25.79 22.13 -43.40
CA LYS A 58 24.60 21.38 -43.01
C LYS A 58 23.63 22.42 -42.44
N GLU A 59 22.67 22.87 -43.25
CA GLU A 59 21.42 23.37 -42.70
C GLU A 59 20.93 22.27 -41.76
N ALA A 60 20.94 22.55 -40.45
CA ALA A 60 20.35 21.67 -39.47
C ALA A 60 18.88 21.54 -39.85
N LYS A 61 18.51 20.45 -40.54
CA LYS A 61 17.12 20.12 -40.83
C LYS A 61 16.38 20.15 -39.50
N GLN A 62 15.63 21.23 -39.28
CA GLN A 62 14.83 21.43 -38.07
C GLN A 62 13.92 20.22 -37.95
N LYS A 63 14.18 19.31 -37.02
CA LYS A 63 13.41 18.08 -36.84
C LYS A 63 12.14 18.39 -36.07
N SER A 64 11.05 17.68 -36.35
CA SER A 64 9.84 17.75 -35.54
C SER A 64 10.15 17.43 -34.08
N ARG A 65 9.47 18.10 -33.16
CA ARG A 65 9.62 17.86 -31.71
C ARG A 65 9.06 16.50 -31.30
N TYR A 66 8.08 16.00 -32.03
CA TYR A 66 7.42 14.74 -31.74
C TYR A 66 7.47 13.81 -32.96
N ASP A 67 7.59 12.51 -32.68
CA ASP A 67 7.67 11.47 -33.70
C ASP A 67 6.33 10.72 -33.82
N SER A 68 6.12 10.04 -34.96
CA SER A 68 4.97 9.14 -35.12
C SER A 68 5.04 7.99 -34.11
N GLY A 69 3.89 7.59 -33.57
CA GLY A 69 3.76 6.63 -32.47
C GLY A 69 3.95 7.24 -31.08
N GLN A 70 4.40 8.49 -30.97
CA GLN A 70 4.59 9.14 -29.67
C GLN A 70 3.25 9.58 -29.06
N LYS A 71 3.11 9.39 -27.74
CA LYS A 71 2.00 9.92 -26.96
C LYS A 71 2.21 11.41 -26.66
N VAL A 72 1.18 12.20 -26.88
CA VAL A 72 1.17 13.65 -26.65
C VAL A 72 -0.12 14.09 -25.98
N GLN A 73 -0.04 15.19 -25.23
CA GLN A 73 -1.18 15.82 -24.58
C GLN A 73 -1.51 17.14 -25.30
N ILE A 74 -2.79 17.41 -25.52
CA ILE A 74 -3.23 18.73 -26.01
C ILE A 74 -3.06 19.76 -24.89
N SER A 75 -2.22 20.77 -25.11
CA SER A 75 -1.88 21.77 -24.09
C SER A 75 -2.53 23.12 -24.33
N SER A 76 -2.90 23.44 -25.58
CA SER A 76 -3.52 24.72 -25.92
C SER A 76 -4.22 24.64 -27.28
N GLY A 77 -4.82 25.76 -27.68
CA GLY A 77 -5.35 25.97 -29.03
C GLY A 77 -6.84 26.29 -28.99
N LYS A 78 -7.22 27.45 -29.55
CA LYS A 78 -8.61 27.93 -29.52
C LYS A 78 -9.61 26.94 -30.13
N LYS A 79 -9.20 26.21 -31.17
CA LYS A 79 -10.02 25.16 -31.84
C LYS A 79 -9.92 23.79 -31.17
N LEU A 80 -9.13 23.66 -30.12
CA LEU A 80 -8.83 22.41 -29.41
C LEU A 80 -9.33 22.44 -27.96
N ALA A 81 -10.12 23.46 -27.58
CA ALA A 81 -10.61 23.64 -26.22
C ALA A 81 -11.34 22.40 -25.68
N ASP A 82 -12.14 21.73 -26.52
CA ASP A 82 -12.88 20.51 -26.14
C ASP A 82 -11.98 19.28 -25.94
N TYR A 83 -10.73 19.36 -26.39
CA TYR A 83 -9.72 18.31 -26.30
C TYR A 83 -8.61 18.66 -25.32
N GLN A 84 -8.76 19.77 -24.59
CA GLN A 84 -7.75 20.23 -23.64
C GLN A 84 -7.39 19.11 -22.67
N ASN A 85 -6.10 18.86 -22.49
CA ASN A 85 -5.53 17.79 -21.68
C ASN A 85 -5.83 16.35 -22.14
N TRP A 86 -6.47 16.14 -23.30
CA TRP A 86 -6.62 14.80 -23.83
C TRP A 86 -5.27 14.27 -24.30
N ILE A 87 -5.05 12.98 -24.02
CA ILE A 87 -3.83 12.27 -24.40
C ILE A 87 -4.13 11.39 -25.62
N GLY A 88 -3.37 11.59 -26.69
CA GLY A 88 -3.49 10.80 -27.91
C GLY A 88 -2.14 10.36 -28.44
N THR A 89 -2.16 9.56 -29.51
CA THR A 89 -0.96 9.09 -30.19
C THR A 89 -0.80 9.81 -31.53
N ILE A 90 0.40 10.30 -31.82
CA ILE A 90 0.71 10.88 -33.13
C ILE A 90 0.67 9.76 -34.16
N LYS A 91 -0.22 9.89 -35.13
CA LYS A 91 -0.35 8.95 -36.24
C LYS A 91 0.45 9.42 -37.46
N LYS A 92 0.56 10.73 -37.66
CA LYS A 92 1.26 11.31 -38.80
C LYS A 92 1.84 12.68 -38.46
N VAL A 93 3.06 12.91 -38.93
CA VAL A 93 3.74 14.21 -38.90
C VAL A 93 3.71 14.79 -40.32
N LYS A 94 3.33 16.06 -40.45
CA LYS A 94 3.35 16.81 -41.72
C LYS A 94 4.19 18.06 -41.54
N SER A 95 5.10 18.31 -42.46
CA SER A 95 5.89 19.55 -42.52
C SER A 95 5.40 20.44 -43.65
N THR A 96 5.33 21.74 -43.40
CA THR A 96 5.06 22.76 -44.41
C THR A 96 6.15 23.82 -44.33
N GLU A 97 6.69 24.23 -45.48
CA GLU A 97 7.67 25.31 -45.54
C GLU A 97 6.95 26.67 -45.41
N THR A 98 7.44 27.51 -44.51
CA THR A 98 6.89 28.86 -44.30
C THR A 98 7.50 29.85 -45.29
N SER A 99 6.88 31.03 -45.41
CA SER A 99 7.36 32.14 -46.26
C SER A 99 8.81 32.57 -45.97
N GLN A 100 9.33 32.20 -44.79
CA GLN A 100 10.69 32.48 -44.31
C GLN A 100 11.65 31.30 -44.48
N ARG A 101 11.29 30.28 -45.30
CA ARG A 101 12.05 29.03 -45.50
C ARG A 101 12.30 28.22 -44.21
N LYS A 102 11.43 28.34 -43.22
CA LYS A 102 11.45 27.50 -42.00
C LYS A 102 10.40 26.40 -42.09
N LEU A 103 10.70 25.21 -41.57
CA LEU A 103 9.74 24.10 -41.51
C LEU A 103 8.79 24.28 -40.32
N ALA A 104 7.49 24.33 -40.59
CA ALA A 104 6.44 24.25 -39.58
C ALA A 104 5.85 22.84 -39.56
N TYR A 105 5.65 22.28 -38.37
CA TYR A 105 5.13 20.93 -38.19
C TYR A 105 3.69 20.95 -37.70
N SER A 106 2.88 20.06 -38.29
CA SER A 106 1.53 19.75 -37.84
C SER A 106 1.30 18.25 -37.73
N TYR A 107 0.38 17.88 -36.84
CA TYR A 107 0.20 16.51 -36.39
C TYR A 107 -1.23 16.03 -36.62
N GLU A 108 -1.35 14.75 -36.97
CA GLU A 108 -2.60 13.99 -36.87
C GLU A 108 -2.52 13.13 -35.60
N ILE A 109 -3.48 13.32 -34.70
CA ILE A 109 -3.51 12.70 -33.37
C ILE A 109 -4.73 11.81 -33.28
N LYS A 110 -4.51 10.53 -32.96
CA LYS A 110 -5.56 9.54 -32.73
C LYS A 110 -5.70 9.29 -31.23
N PHE A 111 -6.92 9.41 -30.73
CA PHE A 111 -7.30 9.10 -29.35
C PHE A 111 -7.72 7.62 -29.24
N ASP A 112 -7.69 7.07 -28.01
CA ASP A 112 -8.02 5.66 -27.78
C ASP A 112 -9.51 5.36 -28.01
N ASN A 113 -10.38 6.35 -27.85
CA ASN A 113 -11.81 6.31 -28.19
C ASN A 113 -12.10 6.34 -29.71
N GLY A 114 -11.06 6.27 -30.54
CA GLY A 114 -11.16 6.24 -32.01
C GLY A 114 -11.22 7.61 -32.68
N ARG A 115 -11.47 8.70 -31.94
CA ARG A 115 -11.48 10.06 -32.51
C ARG A 115 -10.10 10.43 -33.04
N THR A 116 -10.06 11.20 -34.13
CA THR A 116 -8.81 11.69 -34.73
C THR A 116 -8.94 13.18 -35.02
N ILE A 117 -7.96 13.96 -34.59
CA ILE A 117 -7.85 15.38 -34.93
C ILE A 117 -6.65 15.59 -35.86
N LYS A 118 -6.80 16.48 -36.83
CA LYS A 118 -5.81 16.74 -37.88
C LYS A 118 -5.31 18.18 -37.76
N HIS A 119 -4.11 18.43 -38.30
CA HIS A 119 -3.51 19.76 -38.39
C HIS A 119 -3.25 20.42 -37.03
N VAL A 120 -2.98 19.65 -35.99
CA VAL A 120 -2.62 20.17 -34.66
C VAL A 120 -1.22 20.74 -34.72
N ARG A 121 -1.00 21.97 -34.23
CA ARG A 121 0.32 22.62 -34.29
C ARG A 121 1.23 22.02 -33.23
N GLU A 122 2.53 22.02 -33.50
CA GLU A 122 3.52 21.58 -32.52
C GLU A 122 3.45 22.33 -31.18
N SER A 123 3.14 23.63 -31.22
CA SER A 123 3.01 24.49 -30.04
C SER A 123 1.79 24.17 -29.17
N ASP A 124 0.80 23.49 -29.74
CA ASP A 124 -0.44 23.09 -29.05
C ASP A 124 -0.31 21.73 -28.35
N LEU A 125 0.89 21.15 -28.38
CA LEU A 125 1.21 19.86 -27.80
C LEU A 125 2.23 19.96 -26.68
N ALA A 126 2.03 19.11 -25.68
CA ALA A 126 2.99 18.84 -24.63
C ALA A 126 3.34 17.35 -24.60
N LYS A 127 4.51 17.04 -24.00
CA LYS A 127 4.81 15.66 -23.62
C LYS A 127 3.80 15.23 -22.54
N THR A 128 3.29 14.02 -22.65
CA THR A 128 2.35 13.46 -21.66
C THR A 128 3.00 13.34 -20.30
N LYS A 129 2.30 13.80 -19.26
CA LYS A 129 2.64 13.44 -17.87
C LYS A 129 2.21 11.99 -17.60
N LYS A 130 2.94 11.28 -16.75
CA LYS A 130 2.49 9.97 -16.25
C LYS A 130 1.25 10.16 -15.37
N SER A 131 0.42 9.13 -15.28
CA SER A 131 -0.67 9.09 -14.32
C SER A 131 -0.12 9.23 -12.90
N THR A 132 -0.89 9.86 -12.03
CA THR A 132 -0.51 10.02 -10.61
C THR A 132 -0.55 8.68 -9.89
N TYR A 133 -1.54 7.85 -10.22
CA TYR A 133 -1.72 6.52 -9.64
C TYR A 133 -1.47 5.43 -10.68
N HIS A 134 -1.08 4.25 -10.21
CA HIS A 134 -0.82 3.08 -11.05
C HIS A 134 -1.71 1.90 -10.67
N GLN A 135 -1.89 0.98 -11.60
CA GLN A 135 -2.64 -0.25 -11.36
C GLN A 135 -2.06 -1.02 -10.15
N GLY A 136 -2.94 -1.51 -9.29
CA GLY A 136 -2.58 -2.19 -8.05
C GLY A 136 -2.34 -1.25 -6.87
N GLN A 137 -2.19 0.07 -7.09
CA GLN A 137 -1.99 1.03 -6.00
C GLN A 137 -3.25 1.16 -5.14
N VAL A 138 -3.06 1.24 -3.82
CA VAL A 138 -4.13 1.58 -2.89
C VAL A 138 -4.28 3.10 -2.79
N VAL A 139 -5.49 3.58 -2.95
CA VAL A 139 -5.88 4.99 -2.90
C VAL A 139 -7.15 5.15 -2.09
N LYS A 140 -7.50 6.40 -1.77
CA LYS A 140 -8.82 6.73 -1.23
C LYS A 140 -9.41 7.92 -1.97
N LEU A 141 -10.71 8.13 -1.78
CA LEU A 141 -11.38 9.34 -2.25
C LEU A 141 -11.00 10.52 -1.37
N LYS A 142 -10.85 11.69 -1.99
CA LYS A 142 -10.83 12.96 -1.27
C LYS A 142 -12.21 13.25 -0.69
N SER A 143 -12.24 14.00 0.41
CA SER A 143 -13.50 14.46 1.01
C SER A 143 -14.35 15.34 0.07
N SER A 144 -13.74 15.97 -0.93
CA SER A 144 -14.43 16.78 -1.95
C SER A 144 -15.03 15.96 -3.10
N ALA A 145 -14.71 14.66 -3.21
CA ALA A 145 -15.20 13.81 -4.29
C ALA A 145 -16.68 13.47 -4.08
N LYS A 146 -17.53 13.85 -5.03
CA LYS A 146 -19.00 13.67 -4.95
C LYS A 146 -19.53 12.64 -5.92
N GLU A 147 -19.13 12.73 -7.18
CA GLU A 147 -19.63 11.91 -8.28
C GLU A 147 -18.48 11.51 -9.21
N ASN A 148 -18.60 10.37 -9.88
CA ASN A 148 -17.68 10.01 -10.95
C ASN A 148 -17.97 10.80 -12.24
N LEU A 149 -17.18 10.59 -13.30
CA LEU A 149 -17.34 11.28 -14.59
C LEU A 149 -18.67 10.97 -15.32
N LYS A 150 -19.48 10.04 -14.80
CA LYS A 150 -20.82 9.67 -15.31
C LYS A 150 -21.97 10.15 -14.41
N GLY A 151 -21.69 10.93 -13.36
CA GLY A 151 -22.70 11.45 -12.45
C GLY A 151 -23.20 10.44 -11.40
N ARG A 152 -22.50 9.32 -11.20
CA ARG A 152 -22.83 8.36 -10.13
C ARG A 152 -22.20 8.82 -8.82
N SER A 153 -22.99 8.87 -7.75
CA SER A 153 -22.51 9.21 -6.40
C SER A 153 -21.34 8.33 -5.95
N LEU A 154 -20.39 8.96 -5.27
CA LEU A 154 -19.23 8.35 -4.63
C LEU A 154 -19.35 8.31 -3.09
N SER A 155 -20.47 8.80 -2.54
CA SER A 155 -20.69 8.94 -1.08
C SER A 155 -20.38 7.68 -0.28
N ASP A 156 -20.80 6.53 -0.81
CA ASP A 156 -20.75 5.25 -0.09
C ASP A 156 -19.31 4.73 0.10
N TYR A 157 -18.35 5.31 -0.62
CA TYR A 157 -16.96 4.90 -0.65
C TYR A 157 -16.01 5.90 0.03
N GLN A 158 -16.52 7.03 0.54
CA GLN A 158 -15.69 8.13 1.06
C GLN A 158 -14.84 7.74 2.26
N THR A 159 -15.27 6.73 3.03
CA THR A 159 -14.54 6.22 4.20
C THR A 159 -13.71 4.97 3.89
N SER A 160 -13.74 4.50 2.64
CA SER A 160 -13.10 3.25 2.23
C SER A 160 -11.88 3.51 1.36
N ALA A 161 -10.81 2.76 1.57
CA ALA A 161 -9.75 2.65 0.59
C ALA A 161 -10.14 1.67 -0.53
N GLY A 162 -9.51 1.82 -1.68
CA GLY A 162 -9.68 0.94 -2.82
C GLY A 162 -8.41 0.74 -3.60
N ARG A 163 -8.38 -0.32 -4.40
CA ARG A 163 -7.26 -0.64 -5.28
C ARG A 163 -7.56 -0.20 -6.70
N VAL A 164 -6.60 0.46 -7.34
CA VAL A 164 -6.71 0.86 -8.75
C VAL A 164 -6.69 -0.39 -9.62
N ASP A 165 -7.81 -0.70 -10.26
CA ASP A 165 -7.94 -1.83 -11.17
C ASP A 165 -7.40 -1.48 -12.56
N GLN A 166 -7.72 -0.27 -13.03
CA GLN A 166 -7.39 0.18 -14.38
C GLN A 166 -7.13 1.68 -14.41
N VAL A 167 -6.15 2.07 -15.22
CA VAL A 167 -5.86 3.46 -15.56
C VAL A 167 -6.17 3.66 -17.05
N SER A 168 -7.03 4.62 -17.36
CA SER A 168 -7.45 4.93 -18.73
C SER A 168 -7.34 6.42 -19.03
N TYR A 169 -7.34 6.82 -20.31
CA TYR A 169 -7.43 8.23 -20.65
C TYR A 169 -8.84 8.78 -20.43
N ASN A 170 -8.92 9.98 -19.86
CA ASN A 170 -10.16 10.69 -19.72
C ASN A 170 -10.42 11.50 -21.00
N HIS A 171 -11.39 11.04 -21.77
CA HIS A 171 -11.92 11.71 -22.96
C HIS A 171 -13.40 12.10 -22.79
N SER A 172 -13.90 12.10 -21.55
CA SER A 172 -15.31 12.40 -21.23
C SER A 172 -15.50 13.80 -20.65
N SER A 173 -14.44 14.47 -20.21
CA SER A 173 -14.52 15.84 -19.69
C SER A 173 -13.39 16.73 -20.19
N ALA A 174 -13.59 18.04 -20.09
CA ALA A 174 -12.58 19.06 -20.41
C ALA A 174 -11.38 19.03 -19.46
N ALA A 175 -11.50 18.37 -18.29
CA ALA A 175 -10.36 18.14 -17.41
C ALA A 175 -9.29 17.26 -18.08
N GLY A 176 -9.71 16.35 -18.98
CA GLY A 176 -8.82 15.42 -19.68
C GLY A 176 -7.97 14.58 -18.74
N GLY A 177 -6.77 14.19 -19.19
CA GLY A 177 -5.81 13.42 -18.38
C GLY A 177 -6.18 11.95 -18.22
N TYR A 178 -6.20 11.48 -16.97
CA TYR A 178 -6.43 10.09 -16.60
C TYR A 178 -7.74 9.91 -15.81
N LYS A 179 -8.32 8.73 -15.94
CA LYS A 179 -9.44 8.24 -15.13
C LYS A 179 -9.16 6.84 -14.62
N TYR A 180 -9.86 6.46 -13.56
CA TYR A 180 -9.56 5.28 -12.78
C TYR A 180 -10.81 4.44 -12.54
N ASP A 181 -10.63 3.13 -12.65
CA ASP A 181 -11.58 2.16 -12.12
C ASP A 181 -10.98 1.59 -10.84
N ILE A 182 -11.78 1.57 -9.78
CA ILE A 182 -11.35 1.19 -8.43
C ILE A 182 -12.34 0.20 -7.84
N THR A 183 -11.80 -0.87 -7.27
CA THR A 183 -12.56 -1.75 -6.37
C THR A 183 -12.26 -1.34 -4.94
N PHE A 184 -13.31 -0.91 -4.22
CA PHE A 184 -13.20 -0.52 -2.81
C PHE A 184 -13.30 -1.73 -1.90
N ASP A 185 -12.59 -1.70 -0.78
CA ASP A 185 -12.49 -2.83 0.13
C ASP A 185 -13.83 -3.17 0.80
N ASP A 186 -14.72 -2.18 0.97
CA ASP A 186 -16.06 -2.38 1.55
C ASP A 186 -17.08 -2.92 0.54
N GLY A 187 -16.58 -3.36 -0.62
CA GLY A 187 -17.35 -3.88 -1.72
C GLY A 187 -17.67 -2.79 -2.73
N GLY A 188 -17.84 -3.19 -3.99
CA GLY A 188 -18.23 -2.30 -5.08
C GLY A 188 -17.05 -1.87 -5.95
N LYS A 189 -17.28 -2.00 -7.26
CA LYS A 189 -16.42 -1.44 -8.29
C LYS A 189 -17.03 -0.13 -8.76
N VAL A 190 -16.22 0.91 -8.78
CA VAL A 190 -16.58 2.22 -9.33
C VAL A 190 -15.67 2.51 -10.51
N THR A 191 -16.28 2.85 -11.64
CA THR A 191 -15.55 3.17 -12.87
C THR A 191 -15.54 4.67 -13.12
N ASP A 192 -14.60 5.10 -13.97
CA ASP A 192 -14.53 6.47 -14.47
C ASP A 192 -14.37 7.55 -13.36
N ILE A 193 -13.60 7.26 -12.31
CA ILE A 193 -13.24 8.24 -11.28
C ILE A 193 -12.16 9.18 -11.84
N GLN A 194 -12.32 10.49 -11.63
CA GLN A 194 -11.35 11.48 -12.08
C GLN A 194 -10.07 11.44 -11.23
N GLU A 195 -8.90 11.63 -11.83
CA GLU A 195 -7.62 11.66 -11.11
C GLU A 195 -7.61 12.63 -9.91
N GLY A 196 -8.26 13.79 -10.08
CA GLY A 196 -8.33 14.84 -9.08
C GLY A 196 -9.14 14.48 -7.83
N ASP A 197 -10.00 13.47 -7.90
CA ASP A 197 -10.87 13.03 -6.80
C ASP A 197 -10.20 11.99 -5.89
N LEU A 198 -9.02 11.51 -6.28
CA LEU A 198 -8.26 10.52 -5.54
C LEU A 198 -7.11 11.17 -4.79
N GLU A 199 -6.74 10.55 -3.68
CA GLU A 199 -5.52 10.85 -2.94
C GLU A 199 -4.82 9.56 -2.47
N THR A 200 -3.52 9.66 -2.21
CA THR A 200 -2.77 8.56 -1.60
C THR A 200 -3.12 8.41 -0.13
N ILE A 201 -3.05 7.18 0.37
CA ILE A 201 -3.11 6.90 1.82
C ILE A 201 -1.80 7.29 2.51
N TYR A 202 -1.82 7.40 3.84
CA TYR A 202 -0.62 7.68 4.64
C TYR A 202 0.30 6.46 4.66
N GLN A 203 1.52 6.60 4.14
CA GLN A 203 2.50 5.51 4.09
C GLN A 203 3.33 5.48 5.36
N VAL A 204 3.10 4.47 6.20
CA VAL A 204 3.86 4.27 7.44
C VAL A 204 5.28 3.80 7.08
N LYS A 205 6.30 4.46 7.63
CA LYS A 205 7.70 4.25 7.24
C LYS A 205 8.40 3.15 8.04
N LEU A 206 7.78 1.98 8.15
CA LEU A 206 8.42 0.81 8.76
C LEU A 206 9.62 0.35 7.94
N LYS A 207 10.64 -0.20 8.61
CA LYS A 207 11.83 -0.75 7.97
C LYS A 207 12.21 -2.10 8.57
N ALA A 208 12.64 -3.03 7.73
CA ALA A 208 12.96 -4.39 8.15
C ALA A 208 14.23 -4.44 9.02
N GLU A 209 15.16 -3.52 8.76
CA GLU A 209 16.42 -3.35 9.51
C GLU A 209 16.24 -2.67 10.88
N ASN A 210 15.09 -2.05 11.13
CA ASN A 210 14.83 -1.39 12.41
C ASN A 210 14.70 -2.44 13.54
N SER A 211 15.10 -2.03 14.74
CA SER A 211 14.76 -2.75 15.97
C SER A 211 13.25 -2.66 16.26
N ALA A 212 12.75 -3.53 17.14
CA ALA A 212 11.37 -3.50 17.60
C ALA A 212 10.98 -2.12 18.17
N ALA A 213 11.83 -1.53 19.02
CA ALA A 213 11.58 -0.20 19.60
C ALA A 213 11.49 0.91 18.53
N GLN A 214 12.37 0.90 17.52
CA GLN A 214 12.33 1.90 16.44
C GLN A 214 11.05 1.79 15.61
N ASN A 215 10.59 0.57 15.31
CA ASN A 215 9.33 0.37 14.61
C ASN A 215 8.12 0.69 15.50
N ASN A 216 8.17 0.44 16.82
CA ASN A 216 7.14 0.89 17.75
C ASN A 216 7.02 2.42 17.73
N ASP A 217 8.13 3.15 17.71
CA ASP A 217 8.13 4.62 17.58
C ASP A 217 7.51 5.10 16.27
N VAL A 218 7.82 4.44 15.16
CA VAL A 218 7.20 4.75 13.85
C VAL A 218 5.69 4.53 13.90
N LEU A 219 5.22 3.44 14.50
CA LEU A 219 3.78 3.18 14.64
C LEU A 219 3.11 4.18 15.59
N ARG A 220 3.75 4.55 16.70
CA ARG A 220 3.26 5.60 17.60
C ARG A 220 3.10 6.94 16.89
N GLN A 221 4.10 7.34 16.09
CA GLN A 221 4.03 8.57 15.29
C GLN A 221 2.90 8.51 14.26
N ALA A 222 2.68 7.35 13.64
CA ALA A 222 1.60 7.14 12.69
C ALA A 222 0.20 7.27 13.34
N PHE A 223 0.00 6.65 14.51
CA PHE A 223 -1.25 6.79 15.26
C PHE A 223 -1.46 8.19 15.84
N ALA A 224 -0.39 8.87 16.27
CA ALA A 224 -0.46 10.28 16.68
C ALA A 224 -0.91 11.18 15.51
N TYR A 225 -0.34 10.97 14.32
CA TYR A 225 -0.78 11.66 13.10
C TYR A 225 -2.26 11.39 12.80
N ALA A 226 -2.69 10.12 12.86
CA ALA A 226 -4.08 9.75 12.60
C ALA A 226 -5.08 10.35 13.61
N LYS A 227 -4.66 10.52 14.87
CA LYS A 227 -5.44 11.22 15.90
C LYS A 227 -5.67 12.69 15.55
N GLU A 228 -4.68 13.37 14.96
CA GLU A 228 -4.79 14.76 14.51
C GLU A 228 -5.50 14.91 13.16
N HIS A 229 -5.52 13.84 12.35
CA HIS A 229 -6.10 13.83 11.00
C HIS A 229 -7.13 12.69 10.86
N PRO A 230 -8.35 12.84 11.43
CA PRO A 230 -9.41 11.83 11.32
C PRO A 230 -9.72 11.44 9.87
N GLY A 231 -9.98 10.16 9.63
CA GLY A 231 -10.13 9.59 8.28
C GLY A 231 -8.80 9.18 7.64
N THR A 232 -7.72 9.12 8.43
CA THR A 232 -6.42 8.64 7.97
C THR A 232 -6.43 7.12 7.80
N ILE A 233 -5.90 6.67 6.66
CA ILE A 233 -5.64 5.26 6.38
C ILE A 233 -4.12 5.06 6.45
N LEU A 234 -3.68 4.32 7.46
CA LEU A 234 -2.29 3.96 7.73
C LEU A 234 -1.93 2.71 6.91
N GLY A 235 -1.30 2.93 5.76
CA GLY A 235 -0.76 1.87 4.91
C GLY A 235 0.58 1.39 5.41
N LEU A 236 0.65 0.13 5.85
CA LEU A 236 1.91 -0.51 6.22
C LEU A 236 2.57 -1.14 4.97
N PRO A 237 3.90 -1.04 4.82
CA PRO A 237 4.60 -1.57 3.67
C PRO A 237 4.59 -3.10 3.65
N SER A 238 4.74 -3.70 2.47
CA SER A 238 5.03 -5.14 2.34
C SER A 238 6.36 -5.49 2.99
N GLY A 239 6.40 -6.61 3.71
CA GLY A 239 7.64 -7.08 4.35
C GLY A 239 7.42 -7.60 5.78
N LYS A 240 8.52 -7.81 6.50
CA LYS A 240 8.52 -8.29 7.88
C LYS A 240 9.18 -7.24 8.77
N PHE A 241 8.50 -6.82 9.83
CA PHE A 241 8.91 -5.71 10.67
C PHE A 241 8.82 -6.10 12.13
N LYS A 242 9.93 -5.97 12.87
CA LYS A 242 9.97 -6.26 14.30
C LYS A 242 9.16 -5.22 15.07
N ILE A 243 8.37 -5.64 16.04
CA ILE A 243 7.62 -4.80 16.98
C ILE A 243 7.63 -5.44 18.38
N GLY A 244 7.17 -4.72 19.40
CA GLY A 244 7.04 -5.24 20.76
C GLY A 244 8.17 -4.81 21.70
N SER A 245 8.09 -5.26 22.94
CA SER A 245 8.88 -4.78 24.07
C SER A 245 8.99 -5.82 25.18
N GLN A 246 10.03 -5.69 26.00
CA GLN A 246 10.13 -6.42 27.28
C GLN A 246 9.45 -5.68 28.43
N THR A 247 9.10 -4.41 28.25
CA THR A 247 8.39 -3.58 29.24
C THR A 247 7.11 -2.99 28.62
N PRO A 248 6.13 -3.83 28.25
CA PRO A 248 4.98 -3.42 27.46
C PRO A 248 4.00 -2.50 28.22
N ASN A 249 4.16 -2.36 29.53
CA ASN A 249 3.45 -1.35 30.35
C ASN A 249 4.01 0.07 30.20
N LYS A 250 5.21 0.23 29.61
CA LYS A 250 5.83 1.54 29.34
C LYS A 250 5.96 1.81 27.84
N ASP A 251 6.16 0.75 27.06
CA ASP A 251 6.34 0.80 25.61
C ASP A 251 5.13 0.14 24.93
N TYR A 252 4.08 0.94 24.75
CA TYR A 252 2.80 0.55 24.15
C TYR A 252 2.39 1.54 23.05
N LEU A 253 1.31 1.21 22.35
CA LEU A 253 0.66 2.06 21.38
C LEU A 253 -0.74 2.43 21.87
N THR A 254 -1.21 3.62 21.52
CA THR A 254 -2.61 4.03 21.71
C THR A 254 -3.28 4.17 20.35
N LEU A 255 -4.46 3.57 20.20
CA LEU A 255 -5.25 3.62 18.98
C LEU A 255 -5.99 4.96 18.86
N ALA A 256 -6.33 5.33 17.63
CA ALA A 256 -7.02 6.58 17.30
C ALA A 256 -8.36 6.30 16.61
N SER A 257 -9.35 7.13 16.90
CA SER A 257 -10.67 7.08 16.23
C SER A 257 -10.57 7.47 14.76
N ASN A 258 -11.55 7.04 13.95
CA ASN A 258 -11.65 7.31 12.52
C ASN A 258 -10.35 6.96 11.78
N THR A 259 -9.80 5.79 12.07
CA THR A 259 -8.49 5.36 11.56
C THR A 259 -8.61 3.95 11.02
N GLU A 260 -8.04 3.72 9.84
CA GLU A 260 -7.76 2.38 9.34
C GLU A 260 -6.26 2.10 9.44
N ILE A 261 -5.88 0.92 9.90
CA ILE A 261 -4.55 0.36 9.71
C ILE A 261 -4.65 -0.86 8.81
N ARG A 262 -3.83 -0.87 7.74
CA ARG A 262 -3.88 -1.93 6.73
C ARG A 262 -2.51 -2.45 6.36
N GLY A 263 -2.41 -3.77 6.20
CA GLY A 263 -1.25 -4.41 5.60
C GLY A 263 -1.38 -4.54 4.08
N ASP A 264 -0.23 -4.68 3.43
CA ASP A 264 -0.09 -5.06 2.02
C ASP A 264 0.95 -6.17 1.95
N ASN A 265 0.59 -7.40 2.33
CA ASN A 265 1.55 -8.48 2.62
C ASN A 265 2.55 -8.11 3.74
N THR A 266 2.02 -7.45 4.78
CA THR A 266 2.80 -6.99 5.94
C THR A 266 2.78 -8.04 7.04
N THR A 267 3.96 -8.36 7.59
CA THR A 267 4.10 -9.14 8.82
C THR A 267 4.70 -8.29 9.93
N LEU A 268 4.03 -8.18 11.07
CA LEU A 268 4.58 -7.61 12.29
C LEU A 268 5.09 -8.77 13.17
N LEU A 269 6.41 -8.85 13.34
CA LEU A 269 7.10 -9.85 14.14
C LEU A 269 7.22 -9.37 15.58
N VAL A 270 6.49 -10.00 16.48
CA VAL A 270 6.41 -9.60 17.89
C VAL A 270 7.63 -10.16 18.65
N GLU A 271 8.42 -9.28 19.24
CA GLU A 271 9.51 -9.58 20.18
C GLU A 271 9.06 -9.19 21.60
N GLY A 272 9.15 -10.12 22.55
CA GLY A 272 8.55 -9.95 23.88
C GLY A 272 7.02 -9.85 23.79
N ALA A 273 6.49 -8.67 24.11
CA ALA A 273 5.07 -8.35 24.09
C ALA A 273 4.77 -7.02 23.38
N ALA A 274 3.64 -6.91 22.68
CA ALA A 274 3.19 -5.69 22.02
C ALA A 274 1.75 -5.37 22.46
N TYR A 275 1.55 -4.25 23.16
CA TYR A 275 0.26 -3.82 23.69
C TYR A 275 -0.26 -2.58 22.97
N TRP A 276 -1.48 -2.69 22.44
CA TRP A 276 -2.19 -1.61 21.77
C TRP A 276 -3.46 -1.30 22.55
N PHE A 277 -3.58 -0.06 23.03
CA PHE A 277 -4.68 0.35 23.91
C PHE A 277 -5.65 1.28 23.19
N ALA A 278 -6.94 0.99 23.30
CA ALA A 278 -8.01 1.92 23.00
C ALA A 278 -8.58 2.45 24.31
N LEU A 279 -8.41 3.76 24.54
CA LEU A 279 -8.80 4.42 25.78
C LEU A 279 -10.20 5.02 25.65
N ALA A 280 -10.91 5.06 26.78
CA ALA A 280 -12.21 5.72 26.86
C ALA A 280 -12.03 7.24 26.74
N THR A 281 -12.95 7.89 26.05
CA THR A 281 -13.05 9.36 25.92
C THR A 281 -14.21 9.95 26.70
N GLY A 282 -14.99 9.12 27.41
CA GLY A 282 -16.15 9.52 28.19
C GLY A 282 -16.84 8.34 28.86
N PRO A 283 -17.95 8.58 29.59
CA PRO A 283 -18.56 7.58 30.46
C PRO A 283 -19.49 6.58 29.75
N LYS A 284 -19.92 6.84 28.51
CA LYS A 284 -20.79 5.90 27.77
C LYS A 284 -19.95 4.83 27.08
N ALA A 285 -20.53 3.66 26.87
CA ALA A 285 -19.86 2.56 26.15
C ALA A 285 -19.34 2.95 24.75
N THR A 286 -20.02 3.89 24.07
CA THR A 286 -19.63 4.42 22.76
C THR A 286 -18.58 5.54 22.84
N ASP A 287 -18.29 6.05 24.04
CA ASP A 287 -17.29 7.09 24.28
C ASP A 287 -15.90 6.44 24.43
N GLY A 288 -15.47 5.74 23.39
CA GLY A 288 -14.12 5.18 23.27
C GLY A 288 -13.55 5.43 21.87
N VAL A 289 -12.54 4.65 21.49
CA VAL A 289 -12.05 4.67 20.10
C VAL A 289 -13.18 4.22 19.17
N LYS A 290 -13.50 5.03 18.18
CA LYS A 290 -14.63 4.80 17.26
C LYS A 290 -14.22 4.75 15.80
N ASN A 291 -14.95 4.01 14.97
CA ASN A 291 -14.68 3.86 13.53
C ASN A 291 -13.24 3.39 13.26
N PHE A 292 -12.79 2.38 14.00
CA PHE A 292 -11.45 1.81 13.85
C PHE A 292 -11.49 0.57 12.97
N THR A 293 -10.61 0.51 11.97
CA THR A 293 -10.47 -0.66 11.11
C THR A 293 -9.05 -1.21 11.15
N MET A 294 -8.90 -2.52 11.35
CA MET A 294 -7.64 -3.24 11.23
C MET A 294 -7.79 -4.34 10.19
N ARG A 295 -6.96 -4.33 9.13
CA ARG A 295 -7.09 -5.32 8.05
C ARG A 295 -5.81 -5.81 7.40
N ASN A 296 -5.85 -7.04 6.90
CA ASN A 296 -4.82 -7.65 6.05
C ASN A 296 -3.42 -7.65 6.69
N LEU A 297 -3.34 -7.79 8.01
CA LEU A 297 -2.08 -7.88 8.75
C LEU A 297 -1.76 -9.30 9.17
N ASN A 298 -0.48 -9.66 9.10
CA ASN A 298 0.03 -10.88 9.71
C ASN A 298 0.80 -10.53 10.98
N ILE A 299 0.23 -10.84 12.15
CA ILE A 299 0.87 -10.64 13.44
C ILE A 299 1.45 -11.98 13.89
N LYS A 300 2.75 -12.05 14.07
CA LYS A 300 3.44 -13.33 14.28
C LYS A 300 4.49 -13.23 15.37
N ALA A 301 4.56 -14.21 16.24
CA ALA A 301 5.62 -14.29 17.24
C ALA A 301 6.99 -14.50 16.58
N SER A 302 8.01 -13.84 17.13
CA SER A 302 9.39 -14.06 16.73
C SER A 302 9.92 -15.39 17.26
N ASP A 303 9.48 -15.79 18.46
CA ASP A 303 9.74 -17.10 19.04
C ASP A 303 8.49 -17.98 18.88
N LEU A 304 8.53 -18.90 17.91
CA LEU A 304 7.42 -19.84 17.65
C LEU A 304 7.45 -21.08 18.55
N ASP A 305 8.48 -21.26 19.37
CA ASP A 305 8.54 -22.37 20.32
C ASP A 305 7.88 -21.98 21.65
N LYS A 306 8.13 -20.76 22.11
CA LYS A 306 7.58 -20.23 23.37
C LYS A 306 6.40 -19.29 23.16
N GLY A 307 6.18 -18.83 21.93
CA GLY A 307 5.24 -17.77 21.62
C GLY A 307 5.70 -16.40 22.11
N ASN A 308 5.02 -15.37 21.62
CA ASN A 308 5.12 -13.99 22.10
C ASN A 308 3.72 -13.51 22.48
N HIS A 309 3.59 -12.27 22.95
CA HIS A 309 2.29 -11.72 23.35
C HIS A 309 1.93 -10.51 22.50
N PHE A 310 0.84 -10.59 21.74
CA PHE A 310 0.22 -9.43 21.12
C PHE A 310 -1.18 -9.25 21.69
N MET A 311 -1.50 -8.05 22.13
CA MET A 311 -2.81 -7.75 22.71
C MET A 311 -3.28 -6.39 22.25
N ILE A 312 -4.52 -6.35 21.78
CA ILE A 312 -5.30 -5.13 21.65
C ILE A 312 -6.31 -5.13 22.79
N MET A 313 -6.27 -4.10 23.62
CA MET A 313 -7.13 -3.95 24.77
C MET A 313 -7.96 -2.67 24.64
N ALA A 314 -9.28 -2.78 24.77
CA ALA A 314 -10.19 -1.65 24.54
C ALA A 314 -11.08 -1.39 25.75
N ASN A 315 -10.98 -0.18 26.31
CA ASN A 315 -11.94 0.32 27.28
C ASN A 315 -12.89 1.27 26.57
N HIS A 316 -14.14 0.82 26.36
CA HIS A 316 -15.12 1.43 25.48
C HIS A 316 -14.68 1.39 24.01
N GLY A 317 -15.65 1.53 23.11
CA GLY A 317 -15.36 1.61 21.68
C GLY A 317 -16.61 1.39 20.85
N ASP A 318 -16.56 1.81 19.59
CA ASP A 318 -17.74 1.79 18.74
C ASP A 318 -17.37 1.62 17.26
N HIS A 319 -18.14 0.81 16.52
CA HIS A 319 -17.95 0.60 15.07
C HIS A 319 -16.53 0.12 14.69
N TRP A 320 -16.01 -0.90 15.37
CA TRP A 320 -14.74 -1.53 14.99
C TRP A 320 -14.92 -2.59 13.91
N ARG A 321 -13.92 -2.70 13.04
CA ARG A 321 -13.85 -3.71 11.98
C ARG A 321 -12.47 -4.36 11.96
N VAL A 322 -12.39 -5.60 12.41
CA VAL A 322 -11.17 -6.41 12.41
C VAL A 322 -11.30 -7.46 11.33
N LEU A 323 -10.61 -7.27 10.20
CA LEU A 323 -10.89 -7.97 8.95
C LEU A 323 -9.66 -8.67 8.38
N ASN A 324 -9.75 -9.97 8.10
CA ASN A 324 -8.76 -10.71 7.31
C ASN A 324 -7.32 -10.59 7.86
N ASN A 325 -7.16 -10.60 9.17
CA ASN A 325 -5.85 -10.61 9.82
C ASN A 325 -5.45 -12.04 10.21
N SER A 326 -4.15 -12.31 10.34
CA SER A 326 -3.64 -13.55 10.94
C SER A 326 -2.85 -13.25 12.21
N PHE A 327 -3.03 -14.09 13.24
CA PHE A 327 -2.37 -14.02 14.53
C PHE A 327 -1.74 -15.37 14.81
N THR A 328 -0.41 -15.47 14.73
CA THR A 328 0.31 -16.75 14.85
C THR A 328 1.20 -16.77 16.08
N MET A 329 0.89 -17.64 17.05
CA MET A 329 1.66 -17.90 18.27
C MET A 329 1.89 -16.66 19.14
N VAL A 330 0.98 -15.68 19.05
CA VAL A 330 1.04 -14.40 19.80
C VAL A 330 0.09 -14.35 21.00
N HIS A 331 -0.45 -15.50 21.40
CA HIS A 331 -1.47 -15.63 22.43
C HIS A 331 -0.93 -16.53 23.55
N LYS A 332 -0.51 -15.94 24.67
CA LYS A 332 0.10 -16.67 25.80
C LYS A 332 -0.98 -17.11 26.79
N LYS A 333 -0.61 -17.98 27.74
CA LYS A 333 -1.51 -18.36 28.84
C LYS A 333 -1.95 -17.11 29.62
N GLY A 334 -3.20 -17.07 30.07
CA GLY A 334 -3.75 -15.94 30.83
C GLY A 334 -3.70 -14.62 30.06
N SER A 335 -3.82 -14.69 28.73
CA SER A 335 -3.65 -13.56 27.83
C SER A 335 -4.69 -13.66 26.72
N HIS A 336 -4.93 -12.55 26.03
CA HIS A 336 -5.91 -12.44 24.96
C HIS A 336 -5.30 -11.68 23.78
N VAL A 337 -5.69 -12.02 22.54
CA VAL A 337 -5.31 -11.20 21.38
C VAL A 337 -6.16 -9.94 21.32
N PHE A 338 -7.46 -10.11 21.57
CA PHE A 338 -8.43 -9.03 21.72
C PHE A 338 -9.07 -9.13 23.09
N ASP A 339 -8.86 -8.09 23.88
CA ASP A 339 -9.41 -7.98 25.22
C ASP A 339 -10.34 -6.76 25.33
N MET A 340 -11.64 -6.98 25.27
CA MET A 340 -12.60 -5.93 24.92
C MET A 340 -13.58 -5.66 26.06
N GLY A 341 -13.41 -4.54 26.77
CA GLY A 341 -14.34 -4.04 27.78
C GLY A 341 -15.30 -3.00 27.20
N GLY A 342 -16.60 -3.30 27.18
CA GLY A 342 -17.64 -2.35 26.79
C GLY A 342 -17.65 -1.96 25.30
N LEU A 343 -17.15 -2.81 24.40
CA LEU A 343 -17.11 -2.55 22.96
C LEU A 343 -18.51 -2.62 22.34
N GLN A 344 -18.83 -1.70 21.41
CA GLN A 344 -20.13 -1.58 20.76
C GLN A 344 -20.04 -1.77 19.23
N ASN A 345 -21.11 -2.31 18.63
CA ASN A 345 -21.39 -2.26 17.18
C ASN A 345 -20.23 -2.69 16.28
N SER A 346 -19.51 -3.75 16.63
CA SER A 346 -18.24 -4.11 16.01
C SER A 346 -18.25 -5.49 15.36
N THR A 347 -17.34 -5.70 14.40
CA THR A 347 -17.25 -6.94 13.63
C THR A 347 -15.82 -7.47 13.58
N PHE A 348 -15.68 -8.77 13.88
CA PHE A 348 -14.48 -9.57 13.67
C PHE A 348 -14.77 -10.58 12.56
N LYS A 349 -14.16 -10.40 11.40
CA LYS A 349 -14.45 -11.21 10.21
C LYS A 349 -13.22 -11.71 9.48
N GLY A 350 -13.21 -12.97 9.09
CA GLY A 350 -12.17 -13.52 8.20
C GLY A 350 -10.80 -13.64 8.85
N ASN A 351 -10.69 -13.52 10.18
CA ASN A 351 -9.40 -13.56 10.86
C ASN A 351 -8.98 -15.00 11.19
N GLN A 352 -7.68 -15.24 11.25
CA GLN A 352 -7.10 -16.52 11.65
C GLN A 352 -6.30 -16.37 12.95
N PHE A 353 -6.64 -17.16 13.96
CA PHE A 353 -5.93 -17.26 15.23
C PHE A 353 -5.27 -18.64 15.32
N THR A 354 -3.95 -18.68 15.27
CA THR A 354 -3.16 -19.92 15.20
C THR A 354 -2.30 -20.08 16.45
N GLY A 355 -2.65 -21.06 17.28
CA GLY A 355 -1.91 -21.42 18.48
C GLY A 355 -2.13 -20.49 19.69
N TYR A 356 -2.45 -21.11 20.82
CA TYR A 356 -2.59 -20.55 22.16
C TYR A 356 -1.65 -21.27 23.12
N ALA A 357 -0.99 -20.49 23.98
CA ALA A 357 -0.21 -20.93 25.14
C ALA A 357 0.64 -22.19 24.86
N PRO A 358 1.74 -22.08 24.10
CA PRO A 358 2.57 -23.24 23.72
C PRO A 358 3.06 -24.06 24.92
N GLU A 359 3.26 -23.40 26.07
CA GLU A 359 3.63 -24.03 27.33
C GLU A 359 2.56 -24.97 27.92
N LEU A 360 1.30 -24.86 27.50
CA LEU A 360 0.20 -25.72 27.94
C LEU A 360 -0.05 -26.92 27.02
N VAL A 361 0.76 -27.14 25.98
CA VAL A 361 0.57 -28.23 25.01
C VAL A 361 0.48 -29.61 25.68
N ASN A 362 1.25 -29.81 26.75
CA ASN A 362 1.31 -31.06 27.50
C ASN A 362 0.37 -31.10 28.73
N ALA A 363 -0.37 -30.02 29.00
CA ALA A 363 -1.32 -29.98 30.11
C ALA A 363 -2.51 -30.90 29.83
N LYS A 364 -2.86 -31.75 30.82
CA LYS A 364 -4.00 -32.70 30.74
C LYS A 364 -5.11 -32.40 31.75
N GLN A 365 -4.76 -31.70 32.82
CA GLN A 365 -5.64 -31.29 33.91
C GLN A 365 -5.26 -29.89 34.36
N ILE A 366 -6.18 -29.21 35.04
CA ILE A 366 -5.90 -27.94 35.69
C ILE A 366 -5.10 -28.21 36.96
N ASP A 367 -3.97 -27.54 37.13
CA ASP A 367 -3.25 -27.56 38.40
C ASP A 367 -4.06 -26.79 39.46
N ALA A 368 -4.38 -27.45 40.58
CA ALA A 368 -5.18 -26.90 41.66
C ALA A 368 -4.60 -25.61 42.28
N ASN A 369 -3.30 -25.35 42.10
CA ASN A 369 -2.63 -24.15 42.60
C ASN A 369 -2.48 -23.05 41.54
N THR A 370 -3.03 -23.23 40.34
CA THR A 370 -2.90 -22.27 39.23
C THR A 370 -4.19 -21.51 39.00
N SER A 371 -4.07 -20.29 38.46
CA SER A 371 -5.22 -19.49 38.07
C SER A 371 -5.97 -20.21 36.95
N LEU A 372 -7.29 -20.29 37.05
CA LEU A 372 -8.12 -20.80 35.96
C LEU A 372 -8.01 -19.94 34.69
N HIS A 373 -7.69 -18.64 34.85
CA HIS A 373 -7.44 -17.70 33.76
C HIS A 373 -6.31 -18.16 32.82
N ASP A 374 -5.34 -18.92 33.33
CA ASP A 374 -4.27 -19.50 32.50
C ASP A 374 -4.82 -20.49 31.46
N TYR A 375 -6.03 -21.02 31.64
CA TYR A 375 -6.62 -22.07 30.82
C TYR A 375 -7.86 -21.63 30.05
N TYR A 376 -8.41 -20.45 30.36
CA TYR A 376 -9.40 -19.82 29.48
C TYR A 376 -8.65 -19.34 28.23
N SER A 377 -8.98 -19.93 27.09
CA SER A 377 -8.21 -19.75 25.86
C SER A 377 -8.77 -18.65 24.97
N GLU A 378 -9.43 -17.61 25.49
CA GLU A 378 -10.09 -16.63 24.64
C GLU A 378 -9.07 -15.82 23.82
N ALA A 379 -9.05 -16.03 22.51
CA ALA A 379 -8.34 -15.15 21.61
C ALA A 379 -9.10 -13.83 21.43
N ILE A 380 -10.44 -13.89 21.54
CA ILE A 380 -11.33 -12.75 21.61
C ILE A 380 -12.13 -12.86 22.90
N GLN A 381 -11.81 -12.00 23.87
CA GLN A 381 -12.57 -11.80 25.09
C GLN A 381 -13.50 -10.58 24.95
N LEU A 382 -14.75 -10.77 25.33
CA LEU A 382 -15.78 -9.74 25.33
C LEU A 382 -16.33 -9.58 26.75
N ASP A 383 -16.02 -8.48 27.40
CA ASP A 383 -16.48 -8.22 28.76
C ASP A 383 -17.08 -6.82 28.90
N ALA A 384 -17.57 -6.53 30.09
CA ALA A 384 -18.04 -5.24 30.50
C ALA A 384 -16.88 -4.40 31.03
N SER A 385 -16.82 -3.14 30.63
CA SER A 385 -15.97 -2.18 31.31
C SER A 385 -16.62 -1.72 32.62
N SER A 386 -15.82 -1.56 33.66
CA SER A 386 -16.25 -1.04 34.97
C SER A 386 -15.05 -0.69 35.84
N ASP A 387 -15.25 0.19 36.83
CA ASP A 387 -14.19 0.58 37.76
C ASP A 387 -13.86 -0.51 38.81
N ASN A 388 -14.73 -1.52 38.94
CA ASN A 388 -14.64 -2.59 39.94
C ASN A 388 -13.79 -3.79 39.49
N GLY A 389 -13.07 -3.70 38.38
CA GLY A 389 -12.12 -4.76 37.96
C GLY A 389 -12.78 -6.03 37.44
N VAL A 390 -13.97 -5.92 36.85
CA VAL A 390 -14.73 -7.04 36.26
C VAL A 390 -14.14 -7.48 34.91
N TRP A 391 -12.91 -7.13 34.62
CA TRP A 391 -12.20 -7.33 33.37
C TRP A 391 -10.71 -7.08 33.64
N ASP A 392 -9.79 -7.63 32.84
CA ASP A 392 -8.32 -7.43 32.91
C ASP A 392 -7.87 -5.98 32.62
N GLY A 393 -8.79 -5.01 32.75
CA GLY A 393 -8.58 -3.58 32.59
C GLY A 393 -7.58 -2.94 33.57
N GLY A 394 -6.94 -3.70 34.46
CA GLY A 394 -5.85 -3.23 35.32
C GLY A 394 -4.71 -2.59 34.52
N LEU A 395 -4.41 -3.09 33.33
CA LEU A 395 -3.41 -2.50 32.43
C LEU A 395 -3.83 -1.13 31.90
N ILE A 396 -5.07 -0.97 31.43
CA ILE A 396 -5.59 0.34 31.00
C ILE A 396 -5.73 1.28 32.18
N LYS A 397 -6.22 0.81 33.34
CA LYS A 397 -6.35 1.62 34.56
C LYS A 397 -5.02 2.22 35.01
N ALA A 398 -3.90 1.54 34.77
CA ALA A 398 -2.57 2.05 35.08
C ALA A 398 -2.09 3.18 34.16
N ILE A 399 -2.70 3.37 32.98
CA ILE A 399 -2.26 4.35 31.97
C ILE A 399 -3.31 5.42 31.64
N ASP A 400 -4.59 5.15 31.89
CA ASP A 400 -5.69 6.10 31.67
C ASP A 400 -6.01 6.85 32.97
N PRO A 401 -5.62 8.13 33.10
CA PRO A 401 -5.90 8.93 34.29
C PRO A 401 -7.41 9.14 34.54
N ASN A 402 -8.25 8.93 33.53
CA ASN A 402 -9.70 9.09 33.61
C ASN A 402 -10.42 7.74 33.73
N TYR A 403 -9.70 6.63 33.94
CA TYR A 403 -10.31 5.29 33.96
C TYR A 403 -11.52 5.22 34.90
N SER A 404 -11.35 5.61 36.17
CA SER A 404 -12.41 5.51 37.17
C SER A 404 -13.58 6.46 36.88
N SER A 405 -13.33 7.65 36.31
CA SER A 405 -14.40 8.59 35.98
C SER A 405 -15.22 8.13 34.77
N HIS A 406 -14.59 7.49 33.80
CA HIS A 406 -15.24 6.93 32.61
C HIS A 406 -15.93 5.59 32.89
N ASN A 407 -15.51 4.83 33.91
CA ASN A 407 -16.04 3.51 34.22
C ASN A 407 -16.95 3.45 35.46
N LYS A 408 -17.49 4.58 35.91
CA LYS A 408 -18.41 4.63 37.06
C LYS A 408 -19.62 3.71 36.85
N GLU A 409 -20.14 3.68 35.63
CA GLU A 409 -21.22 2.80 35.24
C GLU A 409 -20.64 1.59 34.48
N LYS A 410 -21.17 0.42 34.79
CA LYS A 410 -20.80 -0.81 34.08
C LYS A 410 -21.34 -0.76 32.65
N GLN A 411 -20.46 -0.84 31.65
CA GLN A 411 -20.83 -0.86 30.24
C GLN A 411 -20.58 -2.25 29.64
N LEU A 412 -21.64 -2.98 29.29
CA LEU A 412 -21.50 -4.29 28.65
C LEU A 412 -21.04 -4.14 27.19
N SER A 413 -20.23 -5.07 26.70
CA SER A 413 -20.02 -5.22 25.25
C SER A 413 -21.33 -5.63 24.56
N ARG A 414 -21.70 -4.98 23.44
CA ARG A 414 -22.98 -5.23 22.74
C ARG A 414 -22.86 -5.09 21.22
N ASN A 415 -23.77 -5.76 20.51
CA ASN A 415 -23.90 -5.73 19.05
C ASN A 415 -22.59 -6.13 18.33
N ILE A 416 -21.92 -7.15 18.86
CA ILE A 416 -20.68 -7.68 18.27
C ILE A 416 -21.00 -8.85 17.36
N VAL A 417 -20.36 -8.87 16.19
CA VAL A 417 -20.42 -9.96 15.23
C VAL A 417 -19.05 -10.61 15.11
N VAL A 418 -18.96 -11.91 15.37
CA VAL A 418 -17.75 -12.72 15.14
C VAL A 418 -18.10 -13.77 14.08
N THR A 419 -17.61 -13.61 12.86
CA THR A 419 -18.01 -14.45 11.72
C THR A 419 -16.87 -14.83 10.81
N ASP A 420 -16.94 -16.01 10.20
CA ASP A 420 -15.98 -16.47 9.20
C ASP A 420 -14.51 -16.43 9.69
N ASN A 421 -14.27 -16.59 11.01
CA ASN A 421 -12.92 -16.66 11.56
C ASN A 421 -12.48 -18.12 11.74
N SER A 422 -11.17 -18.34 11.79
CA SER A 422 -10.58 -19.66 12.05
C SER A 422 -9.72 -19.62 13.30
N PHE A 423 -10.01 -20.50 14.25
CA PHE A 423 -9.24 -20.75 15.45
C PHE A 423 -8.62 -22.14 15.33
N VAL A 424 -7.32 -22.19 15.04
CA VAL A 424 -6.62 -23.42 14.65
C VAL A 424 -5.36 -23.65 15.49
N PRO A 425 -4.92 -24.90 15.66
CA PRO A 425 -3.68 -25.18 16.38
C PRO A 425 -2.47 -24.79 15.53
N TYR A 426 -1.32 -24.68 16.18
CA TYR A 426 -0.04 -24.52 15.50
C TYR A 426 0.68 -25.88 15.44
N TYR A 427 1.11 -26.26 14.24
CA TYR A 427 1.91 -27.45 13.99
C TYR A 427 3.36 -27.08 13.65
N ASP A 428 4.33 -27.86 14.13
CA ASP A 428 5.71 -27.75 13.68
C ASP A 428 5.89 -28.32 12.26
N SER A 429 7.11 -28.18 11.72
CA SER A 429 7.46 -28.70 10.39
C SER A 429 7.39 -30.23 10.26
N LYS A 430 7.28 -30.96 11.38
CA LYS A 430 7.13 -32.42 11.43
C LYS A 430 5.67 -32.84 11.60
N GLY A 431 4.73 -31.89 11.70
CA GLY A 431 3.31 -32.15 11.90
C GLY A 431 2.91 -32.37 13.36
N ASN A 432 3.80 -32.13 14.33
CA ASN A 432 3.44 -32.21 15.74
C ASN A 432 2.73 -30.94 16.19
N ILE A 433 1.70 -31.09 17.02
CA ILE A 433 1.06 -29.94 17.65
C ILE A 433 2.01 -29.27 18.66
N LYS A 434 2.19 -27.95 18.52
CA LYS A 434 3.04 -27.12 19.38
C LYS A 434 2.23 -26.13 20.23
N ALA A 435 1.01 -25.84 19.80
CA ALA A 435 0.03 -25.07 20.56
C ALA A 435 -1.37 -25.44 20.07
N TYR A 436 -2.33 -25.53 20.99
CA TYR A 436 -3.74 -25.76 20.68
C TYR A 436 -4.41 -24.46 20.22
N SER A 437 -5.61 -24.50 19.66
CA SER A 437 -6.29 -23.27 19.27
C SER A 437 -6.89 -22.53 20.48
N GLY A 438 -7.12 -21.22 20.28
CA GLY A 438 -7.93 -20.42 21.18
C GLY A 438 -9.44 -20.59 20.97
N SER A 439 -10.20 -19.80 21.73
CA SER A 439 -11.66 -19.75 21.80
C SER A 439 -12.17 -18.31 21.71
N VAL A 440 -13.49 -18.13 21.71
CA VAL A 440 -14.15 -16.82 21.88
C VAL A 440 -15.02 -16.88 23.13
N GLY A 441 -14.96 -15.85 23.96
CA GLY A 441 -15.77 -15.87 25.16
C GLY A 441 -15.66 -14.64 26.04
N GLN A 442 -15.90 -14.88 27.31
CA GLN A 442 -15.88 -13.94 28.42
C GLN A 442 -15.66 -14.75 29.68
N HIS A 443 -15.08 -14.18 30.73
CA HIS A 443 -14.95 -14.89 32.00
C HIS A 443 -15.20 -14.05 33.24
N SER A 444 -15.58 -12.79 33.08
CA SER A 444 -15.72 -11.88 34.22
C SER A 444 -17.06 -11.14 34.26
N SER A 445 -17.84 -11.07 33.17
CA SER A 445 -19.12 -10.36 33.14
C SER A 445 -20.15 -10.87 32.13
N ASP A 446 -21.43 -10.53 32.33
CA ASP A 446 -22.42 -10.68 31.26
C ASP A 446 -22.12 -9.73 30.09
N VAL A 447 -22.53 -10.13 28.88
CA VAL A 447 -22.51 -9.30 27.67
C VAL A 447 -23.92 -9.07 27.13
N GLY A 448 -24.10 -8.05 26.30
CA GLY A 448 -25.37 -7.83 25.60
C GLY A 448 -25.54 -8.75 24.38
N PRO A 449 -26.34 -8.36 23.38
CA PRO A 449 -26.55 -9.16 22.18
C PRO A 449 -25.26 -9.36 21.38
N ILE A 450 -24.80 -10.61 21.25
CA ILE A 450 -23.64 -11.02 20.45
C ILE A 450 -24.08 -12.05 19.40
N LYS A 451 -23.48 -11.99 18.20
CA LYS A 451 -23.67 -12.97 17.12
C LYS A 451 -22.34 -13.66 16.79
N ILE A 452 -22.32 -14.99 16.86
CA ILE A 452 -21.12 -15.80 16.54
C ILE A 452 -21.54 -16.92 15.59
N TYR A 453 -21.07 -16.88 14.34
CA TYR A 453 -21.47 -17.85 13.32
C TYR A 453 -20.42 -18.07 12.23
N ASN A 454 -20.48 -19.19 11.51
CA ASN A 454 -19.55 -19.54 10.44
C ASN A 454 -18.07 -19.55 10.85
N ASN A 455 -17.75 -19.71 12.13
CA ASN A 455 -16.36 -19.83 12.58
C ASN A 455 -15.96 -21.30 12.63
N VAL A 456 -14.65 -21.54 12.46
CA VAL A 456 -14.03 -22.85 12.62
C VAL A 456 -13.21 -22.86 13.90
N PHE A 457 -13.45 -23.82 14.79
CA PHE A 457 -12.67 -24.09 15.99
C PHE A 457 -12.13 -25.51 15.90
N SER A 458 -10.82 -25.68 15.80
CA SER A 458 -10.20 -27.00 15.70
C SER A 458 -9.17 -27.20 16.80
N ASN A 459 -9.23 -28.34 17.50
CA ASN A 459 -8.25 -28.68 18.55
C ASN A 459 -8.11 -27.56 19.58
N THR A 460 -9.24 -27.11 20.13
CA THR A 460 -9.24 -26.09 21.19
C THR A 460 -8.60 -26.61 22.46
N LEU A 461 -7.84 -25.77 23.18
CA LEU A 461 -7.25 -26.19 24.46
C LEU A 461 -8.34 -26.60 25.46
N VAL A 462 -9.41 -25.80 25.52
CA VAL A 462 -10.52 -25.98 26.47
C VAL A 462 -11.23 -27.34 26.34
N GLY A 463 -11.35 -27.91 25.13
CA GLY A 463 -11.96 -29.23 24.94
C GLY A 463 -11.14 -30.40 25.54
N ARG A 464 -9.83 -30.20 25.72
CA ARG A 464 -8.92 -31.26 26.17
C ARG A 464 -8.82 -31.39 27.67
N ILE A 465 -8.85 -30.26 28.38
CA ILE A 465 -8.55 -30.21 29.82
C ILE A 465 -9.59 -30.98 30.61
N SER A 466 -9.15 -31.99 31.35
CA SER A 466 -10.02 -32.74 32.26
C SER A 466 -10.28 -31.93 33.52
N VAL A 467 -11.48 -31.39 33.62
CA VAL A 467 -12.05 -30.87 34.85
C VAL A 467 -12.97 -31.95 35.42
N ASN A 468 -12.89 -32.22 36.73
CA ASN A 468 -13.68 -33.29 37.39
C ASN A 468 -15.20 -33.12 37.21
N GLU A 469 -15.65 -31.99 36.65
CA GLU A 469 -17.00 -31.75 36.18
C GLU A 469 -16.97 -31.03 34.80
N LYS A 470 -16.38 -31.66 33.77
CA LYS A 470 -16.24 -31.10 32.40
C LYS A 470 -17.51 -30.43 31.86
N ASP A 471 -18.68 -30.96 32.22
CA ASP A 471 -19.97 -30.45 31.74
C ASP A 471 -20.51 -29.23 32.51
N LYS A 472 -19.90 -28.85 33.65
CA LYS A 472 -20.43 -27.80 34.54
C LYS A 472 -19.75 -26.45 34.42
N LEU A 473 -18.50 -26.38 33.93
CA LEU A 473 -17.80 -25.09 33.77
C LEU A 473 -17.91 -24.59 32.34
N TRP A 474 -18.94 -23.76 32.10
CA TRP A 474 -19.26 -23.14 30.82
C TRP A 474 -18.08 -22.41 30.13
N LEU A 475 -17.05 -22.00 30.91
CA LEU A 475 -15.80 -21.36 30.46
C LEU A 475 -14.90 -22.27 29.61
N PHE A 476 -15.08 -23.60 29.67
CA PHE A 476 -14.28 -24.56 28.92
C PHE A 476 -14.95 -25.01 27.61
N LYS A 477 -15.64 -24.08 26.93
CA LYS A 477 -16.22 -24.29 25.60
C LYS A 477 -15.52 -23.41 24.56
N ALA A 478 -15.47 -23.88 23.32
CA ALA A 478 -14.89 -23.10 22.20
C ALA A 478 -15.57 -21.73 22.04
N VAL A 479 -16.87 -21.68 22.33
CA VAL A 479 -17.65 -20.44 22.48
C VAL A 479 -18.34 -20.45 23.84
N HIS A 480 -18.07 -19.44 24.66
CA HIS A 480 -18.64 -19.35 26.00
C HIS A 480 -19.01 -17.91 26.38
N LEU A 481 -20.32 -17.63 26.48
CA LEU A 481 -20.84 -16.31 26.81
C LEU A 481 -21.98 -16.43 27.82
N LYS A 482 -22.08 -15.45 28.73
CA LYS A 482 -23.30 -15.22 29.53
C LYS A 482 -23.98 -13.98 28.96
N LEU A 483 -25.20 -14.14 28.49
CA LEU A 483 -25.89 -13.10 27.75
C LEU A 483 -27.00 -12.49 28.62
N GLU A 484 -27.04 -11.16 28.71
CA GLU A 484 -28.14 -10.43 29.37
C GLU A 484 -29.50 -10.72 28.69
N ARG A 485 -29.48 -10.96 27.37
CA ARG A 485 -30.63 -11.27 26.52
C ARG A 485 -30.23 -12.24 25.41
N LYS A 486 -31.19 -12.91 24.76
CA LYS A 486 -30.94 -13.91 23.70
C LYS A 486 -30.02 -13.34 22.60
N GLY A 487 -28.79 -13.84 22.53
CA GLY A 487 -27.87 -13.67 21.40
C GLY A 487 -28.05 -14.78 20.37
N THR A 488 -27.15 -14.87 19.39
CA THR A 488 -27.24 -15.88 18.32
C THR A 488 -25.89 -16.54 18.09
N VAL A 489 -25.75 -17.79 18.55
CA VAL A 489 -24.60 -18.65 18.27
C VAL A 489 -25.10 -19.83 17.45
N TYR A 490 -24.63 -19.97 16.21
CA TYR A 490 -25.14 -20.95 15.24
C TYR A 490 -24.10 -21.19 14.13
N ASP A 491 -24.22 -22.29 13.39
CA ASP A 491 -23.38 -22.62 12.22
C ASP A 491 -21.85 -22.47 12.46
N ASN A 492 -21.37 -22.77 13.66
CA ASN A 492 -19.93 -22.86 13.93
C ASN A 492 -19.49 -24.31 13.83
N ASP A 493 -18.37 -24.53 13.17
CA ASP A 493 -17.70 -25.83 13.08
C ASP A 493 -16.76 -25.99 14.28
N ILE A 494 -16.99 -26.99 15.12
CA ILE A 494 -16.28 -27.20 16.38
C ILE A 494 -15.82 -28.65 16.45
N ASP A 495 -14.52 -28.85 16.22
CA ASP A 495 -13.81 -30.14 16.24
C ASP A 495 -13.03 -30.39 17.54
#